data_AF-J0D2Y4-F1
#
_entry.id   AF-J0D2Y4-F1
#
_cell.length_a   1.000
_cell.length_b   1.000
_cell.length_c   1.000
_cell.angle_alpha   90.00
_cell.angle_beta   90.00
_cell.angle_gamma   90.00
#
_symmetry.space_group_name_H-M   'P 1'
#
loop_
_entity.id
_entity.type
_entity.pdbx_description
1 polymer ?
#
loop_
_entity_poly.entity_id
_entity_poly.type
_entity_poly.pdbx_seq_one_letter_code
_entity_poly.pdbx_strand_id
1 'polypeptide(L)'
;MKVNKGFKFRLYPTKEQQDKLQHCFFVYNQAYNIGLNLLQEQYETNKDSPPKERKWEKSSELDKAIKHHLNARGLSFSAVIAQQSRMNVERALKDAFKVKTEAFLNSRTLNPLNNLFRGTIKVSLLRRAMRNALRYSL
;
A
#
# COMPACT_ATOMS: atom_id res chain seq x y z
N MET A 1 -12.17 -47.78 -5.97
CA MET A 1 -12.15 -46.43 -5.37
C MET A 1 -11.81 -45.40 -6.45
N LYS A 2 -12.77 -44.59 -6.91
CA LYS A 2 -12.52 -43.50 -7.87
C LYS A 2 -11.91 -42.32 -7.11
N VAL A 3 -10.61 -42.11 -7.25
CA VAL A 3 -9.91 -40.94 -6.71
C VAL A 3 -10.24 -39.74 -7.61
N ASN A 4 -11.09 -38.84 -7.13
CA ASN A 4 -11.32 -37.56 -7.81
C ASN A 4 -10.01 -36.76 -7.78
N LYS A 5 -9.36 -36.62 -8.93
CA LYS A 5 -8.22 -35.70 -9.09
C LYS A 5 -8.74 -34.30 -8.78
N GLY A 6 -8.21 -33.66 -7.74
CA GLY A 6 -8.62 -32.33 -7.31
C GLY A 6 -8.50 -31.34 -8.46
N PHE A 7 -9.62 -31.04 -9.11
CA PHE A 7 -9.66 -30.00 -10.14
C PHE A 7 -9.42 -28.66 -9.44
N LYS A 8 -8.24 -28.08 -9.69
CA LYS A 8 -7.95 -26.71 -9.25
C LYS A 8 -8.67 -25.76 -10.18
N PHE A 9 -9.92 -25.41 -9.85
CA PHE A 9 -10.65 -24.37 -10.55
C PHE A 9 -9.89 -23.06 -10.39
N ARG A 10 -9.38 -22.50 -11.51
CA ARG A 10 -8.91 -21.12 -11.54
C ARG A 10 -10.16 -20.25 -11.55
N LEU A 11 -10.57 -19.77 -10.38
CA LEU A 11 -11.60 -18.76 -10.28
C LEU A 11 -11.02 -17.46 -10.85
N TYR A 12 -11.47 -17.10 -12.06
CA TYR A 12 -11.21 -15.79 -12.63
C TYR A 12 -12.26 -14.83 -12.10
N PRO A 13 -11.87 -13.68 -11.54
CA PRO A 13 -12.86 -12.72 -11.06
C PRO A 13 -13.69 -12.19 -12.24
N THR A 14 -14.99 -12.02 -12.01
CA THR A 14 -15.87 -11.31 -12.96
C THR A 14 -15.42 -9.86 -13.12
N LYS A 15 -15.88 -9.17 -14.18
CA LYS A 15 -15.51 -7.77 -14.41
C LYS A 15 -15.83 -6.88 -13.20
N GLU A 16 -17.02 -7.05 -12.60
CA GLU A 16 -17.39 -6.32 -11.38
C GLU A 16 -16.47 -6.59 -10.19
N GLN A 17 -16.01 -7.84 -10.03
CA GLN A 17 -15.06 -8.19 -8.97
C GLN A 17 -13.69 -7.55 -9.23
N GLN A 18 -13.26 -7.48 -10.49
CA GLN A 18 -12.03 -6.78 -10.88
C GLN A 18 -12.13 -5.28 -10.59
N ASP A 19 -13.25 -4.64 -10.95
CA ASP A 19 -13.46 -3.21 -10.71
C ASP A 19 -13.44 -2.89 -9.21
N LYS A 20 -14.10 -3.72 -8.38
CA LYS A 20 -14.06 -3.60 -6.92
C LYS A 20 -12.63 -3.75 -6.36
N LEU A 21 -11.87 -4.72 -6.86
CA LEU A 21 -10.48 -4.92 -6.45
C LEU A 21 -9.59 -3.74 -6.87
N GLN A 22 -9.75 -3.25 -8.09
CA GLN A 22 -9.02 -2.09 -8.60
C GLN A 22 -9.31 -0.85 -7.76
N HIS A 23 -10.57 -0.61 -7.41
CA HIS A 23 -10.97 0.49 -6.52
C HIS A 23 -10.32 0.35 -5.13
N CYS A 24 -10.34 -0.83 -4.54
CA CYS A 24 -9.66 -1.11 -3.28
C CYS A 24 -8.15 -0.83 -3.34
N PHE A 25 -7.46 -1.24 -4.42
CA PHE A 25 -6.04 -0.95 -4.60
C PHE A 25 -5.77 0.54 -4.82
N PHE A 26 -6.64 1.21 -5.57
CA PHE A 26 -6.56 2.65 -5.79
C PHE A 26 -6.64 3.40 -4.46
N VAL A 27 -7.68 3.14 -3.66
CA VAL A 27 -7.86 3.72 -2.32
C VAL A 27 -6.67 3.42 -1.42
N TYR A 28 -6.19 2.17 -1.40
CA TYR A 28 -5.01 1.79 -0.63
C TYR A 28 -3.80 2.66 -0.98
N ASN A 29 -3.53 2.87 -2.27
CA ASN A 29 -2.42 3.68 -2.74
C ASN A 29 -2.61 5.16 -2.39
N GLN A 30 -3.83 5.69 -2.48
CA GLN A 30 -4.12 7.06 -2.04
C GLN A 30 -3.84 7.22 -0.55
N ALA A 31 -4.34 6.30 0.28
CA ALA A 31 -4.10 6.28 1.71
C ALA A 31 -2.60 6.17 2.05
N TYR A 32 -1.87 5.38 1.27
CA TYR A 32 -0.44 5.17 1.46
C TYR A 32 0.33 6.47 1.22
N ASN A 33 0.05 7.14 0.10
CA ASN A 33 0.72 8.38 -0.27
C ASN A 33 0.38 9.52 0.69
N ILE A 34 -0.88 9.62 1.14
CA ILE A 34 -1.27 10.59 2.17
C ILE A 34 -0.50 10.33 3.47
N GLY A 35 -0.49 9.09 3.94
CA GLY A 35 0.22 8.71 5.16
C GLY A 35 1.73 8.96 5.07
N LEU A 36 2.33 8.72 3.90
CA LEU A 36 3.75 8.99 3.66
C LEU A 36 4.04 10.50 3.74
N ASN A 37 3.22 11.33 3.11
CA ASN A 37 3.39 12.79 3.14
C ASN A 37 3.28 13.33 4.57
N LEU A 38 2.24 12.93 5.32
CA LEU A 38 2.06 13.35 6.72
C LEU A 38 3.27 13.01 7.59
N LEU A 39 3.77 11.77 7.46
CA LEU A 39 4.94 11.33 8.21
C LEU A 39 6.22 12.04 7.78
N GLN A 40 6.35 12.39 6.50
CA GLN A 40 7.48 13.16 5.99
C GLN A 40 7.46 14.59 6.54
N GLU A 41 6.33 15.29 6.48
CA GLU A 41 6.17 16.64 7.05
C GLU A 41 6.48 16.66 8.56
N GLN A 42 5.98 15.64 9.27
CA GLN A 42 6.25 15.46 10.69
C GLN A 42 7.73 15.17 10.97
N TYR A 43 8.40 14.39 10.11
CA TYR A 43 9.84 14.18 10.21
C TYR A 43 10.63 15.47 9.97
N GLU A 44 10.31 16.20 8.90
CA GLU A 44 10.98 17.45 8.54
C GLU A 44 10.87 18.51 9.64
N THR A 45 9.72 18.56 10.33
CA THR A 45 9.50 19.44 11.48
C THR A 45 10.33 19.01 12.71
N ASN A 46 10.49 17.71 12.94
CA ASN A 46 11.13 17.16 14.14
C ASN A 46 12.64 16.89 13.99
N LYS A 47 13.19 16.88 12.77
CA LYS A 47 14.56 16.42 12.50
C LYS A 47 15.62 17.21 13.29
N ASP A 48 15.45 18.52 13.40
CA ASP A 48 16.38 19.45 14.07
C ASP A 48 16.03 19.67 15.55
N SER A 49 14.86 19.20 15.99
CA SER A 49 14.40 19.37 17.37
C SER A 49 15.09 18.38 18.33
N PRO A 50 15.38 18.80 19.58
CA PRO A 50 15.86 17.91 20.63
C PRO A 50 14.91 16.72 20.85
N PRO A 51 15.41 15.51 21.20
CA PRO A 51 14.56 14.31 21.32
C PRO A 51 13.33 14.46 22.22
N LYS A 52 13.41 15.28 23.28
CA LYS A 52 12.31 15.53 24.24
C LYS A 52 11.19 16.41 23.66
N GLU A 53 11.49 17.19 22.63
CA GLU A 53 10.57 18.14 22.02
C GLU A 53 9.95 17.60 20.73
N ARG A 54 10.46 16.47 20.21
CA ARG A 54 9.93 15.82 19.02
C ARG A 54 8.50 15.33 19.27
N LYS A 55 7.56 15.85 18.50
CA LYS A 55 6.14 15.48 18.60
C LYS A 55 5.81 14.52 17.48
N TRP A 56 5.53 13.27 17.84
CA TRP A 56 5.05 12.27 16.88
C TRP A 56 3.55 12.02 17.02
N GLU A 57 2.82 12.06 15.90
CA GLU A 57 1.42 11.68 15.88
C GLU A 57 1.22 10.21 16.27
N LYS A 58 0.13 9.95 16.99
CA LYS A 58 -0.29 8.60 17.30
C LYS A 58 -0.93 7.98 16.06
N SER A 59 -0.86 6.66 15.94
CA SER A 59 -1.49 5.95 14.81
C SER A 59 -2.99 6.24 14.65
N SER A 60 -3.71 6.51 15.74
CA SER A 60 -5.12 6.91 15.70
C SER A 60 -5.34 8.27 15.03
N GLU A 61 -4.43 9.22 15.22
CA GLU A 61 -4.50 10.54 14.61
C GLU A 61 -4.16 10.47 13.12
N LEU A 62 -3.13 9.70 12.76
CA LEU A 62 -2.81 9.40 11.36
C LEU A 62 -3.99 8.72 10.64
N ASP A 63 -4.66 7.75 11.27
CA ASP A 63 -5.85 7.11 10.69
C ASP A 63 -6.99 8.13 10.50
N LYS A 64 -7.20 9.08 11.43
CA LYS A 64 -8.19 10.15 11.26
C LYS A 64 -7.83 11.08 10.11
N ALA A 65 -6.57 11.53 10.03
CA ALA A 65 -6.08 12.42 8.99
C ALA A 65 -6.20 11.77 7.60
N ILE A 66 -5.77 10.51 7.46
CA ILE A 66 -5.90 9.77 6.20
C ILE A 66 -7.38 9.67 5.78
N LYS A 67 -8.28 9.30 6.70
CA LYS A 67 -9.73 9.22 6.41
C LYS A 67 -10.30 10.57 6.01
N HIS A 68 -9.91 11.64 6.69
CA HIS A 68 -10.31 13.01 6.35
C HIS A 68 -9.91 13.37 4.91
N HIS A 69 -8.65 13.11 4.53
CA HIS A 69 -8.19 13.36 3.16
C HIS A 69 -8.86 12.48 2.10
N LEU A 70 -9.16 11.22 2.41
CA LEU A 70 -9.89 10.34 1.49
C LEU A 70 -11.34 10.82 1.29
N ASN A 71 -12.02 11.24 2.37
CA ASN A 71 -13.36 11.81 2.31
C ASN A 71 -13.37 13.13 1.53
N ALA A 72 -12.39 14.01 1.74
CA ALA A 72 -12.26 15.26 0.99
C ALA A 72 -12.09 15.04 -0.52
N ARG A 73 -11.59 13.87 -0.93
CA ARG A 73 -11.46 13.46 -2.34
C ARG A 73 -12.73 12.78 -2.89
N GLY A 74 -13.79 12.66 -2.09
CA GLY A 74 -15.04 12.00 -2.49
C GLY A 74 -14.89 10.48 -2.70
N LEU A 75 -13.86 9.85 -2.13
CA LEU A 75 -13.62 8.43 -2.32
C LEU A 75 -14.42 7.60 -1.31
N SER A 76 -15.18 6.63 -1.79
CA SER A 76 -15.72 5.57 -0.93
C SER A 76 -14.61 4.59 -0.57
N PHE A 77 -14.46 4.26 0.73
CA PHE A 77 -13.40 3.35 1.18
C PHE A 77 -13.82 2.48 2.36
N SER A 78 -13.17 1.32 2.47
CA SER A 78 -13.21 0.51 3.70
C SER A 78 -12.19 1.03 4.71
N ALA A 79 -12.62 1.20 5.96
CA ALA A 79 -11.75 1.60 7.05
C ALA A 79 -10.55 0.65 7.23
N VAL A 80 -10.76 -0.65 6.99
CA VAL A 80 -9.72 -1.68 7.08
C VAL A 80 -8.61 -1.45 6.05
N ILE A 81 -8.97 -1.05 4.82
CA ILE A 81 -8.00 -0.78 3.76
C ILE A 81 -7.14 0.44 4.10
N ALA A 82 -7.77 1.52 4.58
CA ALA A 82 -7.06 2.72 5.01
C ALA A 82 -6.10 2.42 6.17
N GLN A 83 -6.56 1.67 7.18
CA GLN A 83 -5.75 1.28 8.32
C GLN A 83 -4.57 0.37 7.92
N GLN A 84 -4.82 -0.61 7.05
CA GLN A 84 -3.76 -1.50 6.55
C GLN A 84 -2.70 -0.72 5.76
N SER A 85 -3.12 0.30 5.02
CA SER A 85 -2.21 1.20 4.32
C SER A 85 -1.32 1.97 5.29
N ARG A 86 -1.90 2.61 6.33
CA ARG A 86 -1.14 3.26 7.40
C ARG A 86 -0.11 2.32 8.04
N MET A 87 -0.51 1.11 8.42
CA MET A 87 0.41 0.12 9.01
C MET A 87 1.61 -0.17 8.12
N ASN A 88 1.39 -0.23 6.81
CA ASN A 88 2.43 -0.53 5.84
C ASN A 88 3.34 0.68 5.59
N VAL A 89 2.81 1.91 5.61
CA VAL A 89 3.64 3.13 5.57
C VAL A 89 4.52 3.22 6.82
N GLU A 90 3.94 3.10 8.01
CA GLU A 90 4.69 3.16 9.27
C GLU A 90 5.79 2.10 9.34
N ARG A 91 5.50 0.88 8.87
CA ARG A 91 6.50 -0.18 8.78
C ARG A 91 7.61 0.20 7.81
N ALA A 92 7.27 0.65 6.62
CA ALA A 92 8.26 1.08 5.61
C ALA A 92 9.17 2.20 6.14
N LEU A 93 8.61 3.17 6.85
CA LEU A 93 9.36 4.26 7.45
C LEU A 93 10.29 3.77 8.58
N LYS A 94 9.78 2.92 9.48
CA LYS A 94 10.60 2.29 10.54
C LYS A 94 11.76 1.49 9.96
N ASP A 95 11.50 0.72 8.92
CA ASP A 95 12.52 -0.10 8.27
C ASP A 95 13.55 0.78 7.53
N ALA A 96 13.12 1.88 6.91
CA ALA A 96 14.02 2.85 6.31
C ALA A 96 14.98 3.48 7.34
N PHE A 97 14.52 3.78 8.55
CA PHE A 97 15.38 4.30 9.61
C PHE A 97 16.33 3.26 10.23
N LYS A 98 15.98 1.96 10.17
CA LYS A 98 16.87 0.87 10.60
C LYS A 98 18.01 0.64 9.61
N VAL A 99 17.72 0.78 8.32
CA VAL A 99 18.73 0.69 7.26
C VAL A 99 19.42 2.06 7.16
N LYS A 100 20.49 2.28 7.92
CA LYS A 100 21.41 3.39 7.65
C LYS A 100 21.97 3.24 6.23
N THR A 101 21.33 3.82 5.19
CA THR A 101 21.92 4.41 3.96
C THR A 101 20.87 4.72 2.85
N GLU A 102 20.76 6.00 2.51
CA GLU A 102 20.58 6.62 1.17
C GLU A 102 19.35 6.39 0.27
N ALA A 103 18.46 5.44 0.51
CA ALA A 103 17.43 5.12 -0.50
C ALA A 103 16.08 5.86 -0.39
N PHE A 104 15.91 6.83 0.51
CA PHE A 104 14.58 7.41 0.81
C PHE A 104 14.10 8.48 -0.20
N LEU A 105 14.98 9.07 -1.01
CA LEU A 105 14.62 10.21 -1.87
C LEU A 105 14.05 9.87 -3.26
N ASN A 106 13.96 8.60 -3.64
CA ASN A 106 13.48 8.19 -4.97
C ASN A 106 12.18 7.38 -4.90
N SER A 107 11.08 8.00 -4.45
CA SER A 107 9.74 7.40 -4.36
C SER A 107 9.11 7.01 -5.71
N ARG A 108 9.82 7.19 -6.84
CA ARG A 108 9.36 6.76 -8.16
C ARG A 108 9.54 5.24 -8.43
N THR A 109 10.20 4.49 -7.55
CA THR A 109 10.54 3.06 -7.78
C THR A 109 10.00 2.07 -6.73
N LEU A 110 9.39 2.53 -5.63
CA LEU A 110 8.76 1.64 -4.66
C LEU A 110 7.36 1.23 -5.11
N ASN A 111 7.32 0.23 -6.00
CA ASN A 111 6.09 -0.51 -6.32
C ASN A 111 5.43 -1.00 -5.00
N PRO A 112 4.24 -0.51 -4.62
CA PRO A 112 3.56 -0.94 -3.39
C PRO A 112 3.28 -2.45 -3.35
N LEU A 113 3.24 -3.07 -4.53
CA LEU A 113 3.07 -4.51 -4.73
C LEU A 113 4.28 -5.34 -4.25
N ASN A 114 5.51 -4.83 -4.27
CA ASN A 114 6.67 -5.67 -3.93
C ASN A 114 6.80 -5.94 -2.42
N ASN A 115 6.30 -5.04 -1.57
CA ASN A 115 6.36 -5.21 -0.12
C ASN A 115 5.14 -5.96 0.45
N LEU A 116 4.01 -5.99 -0.28
CA LEU A 116 2.83 -6.78 0.13
C LEU A 116 2.95 -8.28 -0.21
N PHE A 117 3.79 -8.63 -1.19
CA PHE A 117 3.93 -10.00 -1.72
C PHE A 117 5.24 -10.72 -1.33
N ARG A 118 5.88 -10.36 -0.20
CA ARG A 118 7.03 -11.13 0.34
C ARG A 118 6.65 -12.54 0.84
N GLY A 119 5.40 -12.96 0.71
CA GLY A 119 4.95 -14.35 0.79
C GLY A 119 4.74 -14.95 -0.59
N THR A 120 5.77 -15.61 -1.13
CA THR A 120 5.64 -16.78 -2.01
C THR A 120 4.78 -16.65 -3.28
N ILE A 121 4.95 -15.61 -4.10
CA ILE A 121 4.64 -15.69 -5.54
C ILE A 121 5.79 -15.04 -6.31
N LYS A 122 6.50 -15.81 -7.15
CA LYS A 122 7.58 -15.29 -8.00
C LYS A 122 7.09 -14.05 -8.75
N VAL A 123 7.71 -12.91 -8.50
CA VAL A 123 7.47 -11.60 -9.13
C VAL A 123 7.43 -11.69 -10.67
N SER A 124 8.05 -12.71 -11.26
CA SER A 124 7.97 -13.02 -12.69
C SER A 124 6.55 -13.39 -13.17
N LEU A 125 5.72 -14.01 -12.34
CA LEU A 125 4.35 -14.38 -12.67
C LEU A 125 3.43 -13.16 -12.67
N LEU A 126 3.59 -12.26 -11.70
CA LEU A 126 2.81 -11.01 -11.60
C LEU A 126 3.15 -10.04 -12.75
N ARG A 127 4.45 -9.90 -13.09
CA ARG A 127 4.89 -9.13 -14.26
C ARG A 127 4.43 -9.73 -15.59
N ARG A 128 4.18 -11.04 -15.66
CA ARG A 128 3.64 -11.71 -16.86
C ARG A 128 2.12 -11.49 -16.97
N ALA A 129 1.40 -11.51 -15.86
CA ALA A 129 -0.04 -11.19 -15.83
C ALA A 129 -0.31 -9.72 -16.22
N MET A 130 0.48 -8.78 -15.71
CA MET A 130 0.33 -7.35 -16.04
C MET A 130 0.68 -7.02 -17.50
N ARG A 131 1.70 -7.67 -18.07
CA ARG A 131 2.06 -7.50 -19.50
C ARG A 131 1.03 -8.09 -20.46
N ASN A 132 0.27 -9.10 -20.04
CA ASN A 132 -0.81 -9.66 -20.86
C ASN A 132 -2.07 -8.80 -20.79
N ALA A 133 -2.36 -8.15 -19.65
CA ALA A 133 -3.51 -7.24 -19.53
C ALA A 133 -3.37 -5.97 -20.40
N LEU A 134 -2.15 -5.46 -20.55
CA LEU A 134 -1.85 -4.31 -21.42
C LEU A 134 -1.84 -4.64 -22.92
N ARG A 135 -1.90 -5.91 -23.32
CA ARG A 135 -1.99 -6.32 -24.74
C ARG A 135 -3.41 -6.45 -25.28
N TYR A 136 -4.44 -6.38 -24.43
CA TYR A 136 -5.85 -6.48 -24.83
C TYR A 136 -6.62 -5.16 -24.62
N SER A 137 -5.92 -4.03 -24.64
CA SER A 137 -6.49 -2.68 -24.51
C SER A 137 -6.14 -1.75 -25.70
N LEU A 138 -5.93 -2.35 -26.88
CA LEU A 138 -6.05 -1.68 -28.17
C LEU A 138 -7.16 -2.38 -28.96
#